data_AF-A0A8X7QQS0-F1
#
_entry.id   AF-A0A8X7QQS0-F1
#
_cell.length_a   1.000
_cell.length_b   1.000
_cell.length_c   1.000
_cell.angle_alpha   90.00
_cell.angle_beta   90.00
_cell.angle_gamma   90.00
#
_symmetry.space_group_name_H-M   'P 1'
#
loop_
_entity.id
_entity.type
_entity.pdbx_description
1 polymer ?
#
loop_
_entity_poly.entity_id
_entity_poly.type
_entity_poly.pdbx_seq_one_letter_code
_entity_poly.pdbx_strand_id
1 'polypeptide(L)'
;MHSMRDQKFYLHSPDTAPTDLIKTCSDFPPVSPYRRFPFSDIPKTTQDLYQSSIFRTQYLVESPSGDSFIVIWCMAGGKMEKETSRLMCDTKGFMVFNQDHGKKLCSYTQDIGDLCIFLGKNESFCVSATKYPGLNPNSVYFEGSETGFGFYELSSNTVHDLTHLAPFSAFYLWLAPLE
;
A
#
# COMPACT_ATOMS: atom_id res chain seq x y z
N MET A 1 8.71 3.56 -9.09
CA MET A 1 7.65 2.94 -9.91
C MET A 1 7.71 3.54 -11.30
N HIS A 2 7.57 2.74 -12.35
CA HIS A 2 7.32 3.26 -13.70
C HIS A 2 5.80 3.35 -13.89
N SER A 3 5.28 4.50 -14.31
CA SER A 3 3.86 4.61 -14.67
C SER A 3 3.70 4.35 -16.16
N MET A 4 2.93 3.33 -16.50
CA MET A 4 2.67 2.98 -17.90
C MET A 4 1.79 4.04 -18.56
N ARG A 5 0.84 4.61 -17.81
CA ARG A 5 0.00 5.71 -18.28
C ARG A 5 0.81 6.97 -18.59
N ASP A 6 1.68 7.38 -17.68
CA ASP A 6 2.42 8.65 -17.80
C ASP A 6 3.77 8.54 -18.54
N GLN A 7 4.19 7.31 -18.89
CA GLN A 7 5.46 7.03 -19.58
C GLN A 7 6.69 7.65 -18.88
N LYS A 8 6.70 7.60 -17.54
CA LYS A 8 7.78 8.17 -16.73
C LYS A 8 7.93 7.47 -15.39
N PHE A 9 9.05 7.75 -14.73
CA PHE A 9 9.33 7.19 -13.42
C PHE A 9 8.87 8.13 -12.31
N TYR A 10 8.28 7.53 -11.28
CA TYR A 10 7.92 8.20 -10.04
C TYR A 10 8.84 7.76 -8.90
N LEU A 11 9.37 8.75 -8.18
CA LEU A 11 10.15 8.56 -6.96
C LEU A 11 9.32 8.94 -5.74
N HIS A 12 9.44 8.17 -4.67
CA HIS A 12 9.00 8.61 -3.36
C HIS A 12 9.79 9.84 -2.93
N SER A 13 9.11 10.91 -2.50
CA SER A 13 9.73 12.13 -1.99
C SER A 13 9.39 12.32 -0.50
N PRO A 14 10.37 12.62 0.37
CA PRO A 14 10.12 13.01 1.76
C PRO A 14 9.25 14.27 1.85
N ASP A 15 8.58 14.45 2.99
CA ASP A 15 7.62 15.55 3.30
C ASP A 15 8.13 16.96 3.00
N THR A 16 9.45 17.15 2.99
CA THR A 16 10.12 18.46 2.96
C THR A 16 10.96 18.70 1.72
N ALA A 17 11.06 17.73 0.80
CA ALA A 17 11.91 17.89 -0.37
C ALA A 17 11.23 18.78 -1.43
N PRO A 18 11.90 19.85 -1.89
CA PRO A 18 11.38 20.68 -2.97
C PRO A 18 11.13 19.84 -4.23
N THR A 19 9.88 19.87 -4.70
CA THR A 19 9.38 19.12 -5.88
C THR A 19 10.21 19.36 -7.16
N ASP A 20 10.94 20.48 -7.21
CA ASP A 20 11.65 20.95 -8.41
C ASP A 20 13.14 20.50 -8.46
N LEU A 21 13.59 19.68 -7.50
CA LEU A 21 15.01 19.34 -7.36
C LEU A 21 15.45 18.00 -7.97
N ILE A 22 14.54 17.20 -8.54
CA ILE A 22 14.96 16.00 -9.27
C ILE A 22 15.44 16.41 -10.66
N LYS A 23 16.71 16.78 -10.76
CA LYS A 23 17.42 16.91 -12.04
C LYS A 23 17.97 15.54 -12.42
N THR A 24 17.34 14.87 -13.37
CA THR A 24 17.90 13.67 -13.99
C THR A 24 18.98 14.06 -15.00
N CYS A 25 19.96 13.18 -15.22
CA CYS A 25 20.90 13.32 -16.34
C CYS A 25 20.12 13.30 -17.67
N SER A 26 20.62 13.97 -18.72
CA SER A 26 19.97 14.01 -20.04
C SER A 26 19.70 12.62 -20.63
N ASP A 27 20.52 11.65 -20.26
CA ASP A 27 20.48 10.29 -20.79
C ASP A 27 19.60 9.36 -19.93
N PHE A 28 19.03 9.88 -18.83
CA PHE A 28 18.15 9.13 -17.94
C PHE A 28 16.68 9.56 -18.17
N PRO A 29 15.72 8.62 -18.18
CA PRO A 29 14.31 8.96 -18.35
C PRO A 29 13.81 9.99 -17.33
N PRO A 30 12.82 10.82 -17.68
CA PRO A 30 12.25 11.79 -16.74
C PRO A 30 11.75 11.12 -15.46
N VAL A 31 12.16 11.69 -14.31
CA VAL A 31 11.69 11.26 -12.98
C VAL A 31 10.88 12.39 -12.36
N SER A 32 9.67 12.08 -11.93
CA SER A 32 8.82 13.00 -11.16
C SER A 32 8.76 12.55 -9.70
N PRO A 33 8.82 13.47 -8.72
CA PRO A 33 8.47 13.12 -7.36
C PRO A 33 6.97 12.82 -7.27
N TYR A 34 6.64 11.78 -6.52
CA TYR A 34 5.26 11.48 -6.20
C TYR A 34 4.82 12.39 -5.04
N ARG A 35 3.86 13.27 -5.31
CA ARG A 35 3.42 14.28 -4.33
C ARG A 35 2.68 13.63 -3.17
N ARG A 36 3.12 13.93 -1.95
CA ARG A 36 2.40 13.55 -0.72
C ARG A 36 1.10 14.35 -0.56
N PHE A 37 0.18 13.76 0.18
CA PHE A 37 -1.12 14.32 0.53
C PHE A 37 -1.01 15.35 1.68
N PRO A 38 -1.98 16.28 1.82
CA PRO A 38 -2.06 17.13 3.00
C PRO A 38 -2.70 16.32 4.13
N PHE A 39 -1.96 16.10 5.23
CA PHE A 39 -2.49 15.36 6.37
C PHE A 39 -3.76 15.97 6.98
N SER A 40 -3.99 17.27 6.75
CA SER A 40 -5.12 18.04 7.29
C SER A 40 -6.49 17.57 6.80
N ASP A 41 -6.58 16.92 5.65
CA ASP A 41 -7.86 16.58 5.02
C ASP A 41 -8.31 15.14 5.32
N ILE A 42 -7.59 14.45 6.21
CA ILE A 42 -7.83 13.04 6.56
C ILE A 42 -8.75 12.97 7.80
N PRO A 43 -9.72 12.03 7.85
CA PRO A 43 -10.52 11.78 9.06
C PRO A 43 -9.65 11.55 10.30
N LYS A 44 -10.11 12.06 11.46
CA LYS A 44 -9.38 11.91 12.74
C LYS A 44 -9.04 10.47 13.08
N THR A 45 -9.97 9.54 12.87
CA THR A 45 -9.75 8.10 13.09
C THR A 45 -8.55 7.56 12.31
N THR A 46 -8.39 8.00 11.06
CA THR A 46 -7.27 7.62 10.21
C THR A 46 -5.98 8.34 10.63
N GLN A 47 -6.05 9.58 11.13
CA GLN A 47 -4.90 10.26 11.75
C GLN A 47 -4.44 9.54 13.03
N ASP A 48 -5.38 9.10 13.86
CA ASP A 48 -5.12 8.36 15.10
C ASP A 48 -4.50 6.98 14.79
N LEU A 49 -4.99 6.30 13.74
CA LEU A 49 -4.35 5.08 13.20
C LEU A 49 -2.90 5.36 12.81
N TYR A 50 -2.65 6.45 12.08
CA TYR A 50 -1.29 6.82 11.67
C TYR A 50 -0.40 7.09 12.88
N GLN A 51 -0.87 7.86 13.87
CA GLN A 51 -0.10 8.26 15.05
C GLN A 51 0.16 7.10 16.02
N SER A 52 -0.82 6.22 16.22
CA SER A 52 -0.73 5.06 17.13
C SER A 52 0.11 3.91 16.57
N SER A 53 0.39 3.92 15.26
CA SER A 53 1.22 2.90 14.62
C SER A 53 2.70 3.07 14.96
N ILE A 54 3.34 1.97 15.34
CA ILE A 54 4.77 1.92 15.65
C ILE A 54 5.57 1.82 14.35
N PHE A 55 5.12 0.96 13.45
CA PHE A 55 5.74 0.74 12.15
C PHE A 55 4.79 1.15 11.02
N ARG A 56 5.35 1.73 9.98
CA ARG A 56 4.61 2.17 8.79
C ARG A 56 5.43 1.85 7.55
N THR A 57 4.82 1.17 6.59
CA THR A 57 5.44 0.92 5.28
C THR A 57 4.59 1.54 4.20
N GLN A 58 5.22 2.26 3.28
CA GLN A 58 4.54 2.95 2.19
C GLN A 58 4.77 2.20 0.88
N TYR A 59 3.69 1.98 0.14
CA TYR A 59 3.67 1.35 -1.18
C TYR A 59 3.10 2.34 -2.19
N LEU A 60 3.55 2.20 -3.43
CA LEU A 60 3.02 2.92 -4.57
C LEU A 60 2.59 1.89 -5.62
N VAL A 61 1.31 1.93 -6.02
CA VAL A 61 0.67 0.90 -6.83
C VAL A 61 -0.14 1.56 -7.95
N GLU A 62 -0.04 1.03 -9.17
CA GLU A 62 -0.87 1.44 -10.31
C GLU A 62 -1.95 0.38 -10.57
N SER A 63 -3.19 0.79 -10.79
CA SER A 63 -4.28 -0.11 -11.18
C SER A 63 -4.21 -0.49 -12.65
N PRO A 64 -4.93 -1.54 -13.09
CA PRO A 64 -5.04 -1.88 -14.50
C PRO A 64 -5.66 -0.77 -15.37
N SER A 65 -6.44 0.14 -14.77
CA SER A 65 -6.95 1.33 -15.48
C SER A 65 -5.88 2.41 -15.64
N GLY A 66 -4.80 2.38 -14.86
CA GLY A 66 -3.72 3.37 -14.80
C GLY A 66 -3.85 4.39 -13.65
N ASP A 67 -4.79 4.18 -12.73
CA ASP A 67 -4.94 5.04 -11.56
C ASP A 67 -3.88 4.68 -10.51
N SER A 68 -3.27 5.69 -9.88
CA SER A 68 -2.16 5.48 -8.96
C SER A 68 -2.58 5.67 -7.50
N PHE A 69 -2.14 4.75 -6.65
CA PHE A 69 -2.46 4.71 -5.23
C PHE A 69 -1.19 4.74 -4.38
N ILE A 70 -1.16 5.61 -3.38
CA ILE A 70 -0.28 5.42 -2.23
C ILE A 70 -1.04 4.59 -1.20
N VAL A 71 -0.43 3.51 -0.74
CA VAL A 71 -0.95 2.73 0.38
C VAL A 71 0.04 2.76 1.54
N ILE A 72 -0.42 3.20 2.71
CA ILE A 72 0.35 3.16 3.95
C ILE A 72 -0.17 2.00 4.79
N TRP A 73 0.68 1.02 5.03
CA TRP A 73 0.43 -0.08 5.95
C TRP A 73 0.84 0.33 7.35
N CYS A 74 -0.14 0.42 8.25
CA CYS A 74 -0.01 0.81 9.64
C CYS A 74 0.03 -0.42 10.54
N MET A 75 1.11 -0.59 11.30
CA MET A 75 1.38 -1.77 12.15
C MET A 75 1.76 -1.36 13.57
N ALA A 76 1.41 -2.21 14.54
CA ALA A 76 1.87 -2.09 15.92
C ALA A 76 2.81 -3.26 16.28
N GLY A 77 3.68 -3.03 17.26
CA GLY A 77 4.45 -4.10 17.87
C GLY A 77 3.52 -5.05 18.61
N GLY A 78 3.61 -6.34 18.29
CA GLY A 78 2.88 -7.43 18.91
C GLY A 78 3.76 -8.21 19.89
N LYS A 79 3.54 -9.52 19.97
CA LYS A 79 4.24 -10.40 20.90
C LYS A 79 5.57 -10.89 20.32
N MET A 80 6.52 -11.17 21.20
CA MET A 80 7.71 -11.93 20.82
C MET A 80 7.31 -13.38 20.55
N GLU A 81 7.60 -13.87 19.35
CA GLU A 81 7.48 -15.28 19.01
C GLU A 81 8.60 -16.07 19.71
N LYS A 82 8.22 -17.07 20.52
CA LYS A 82 9.15 -17.78 21.40
C LYS A 82 10.21 -18.60 20.65
N GLU A 83 9.88 -19.11 19.47
CA GLU A 83 10.73 -20.04 18.74
C GLU A 83 11.76 -19.34 17.85
N THR A 84 11.36 -18.26 17.19
CA THR A 84 12.24 -17.49 16.30
C THR A 84 12.88 -16.27 17.00
N SER A 85 12.41 -15.92 18.20
CA SER A 85 12.74 -14.67 18.88
C SER A 85 12.48 -13.43 18.01
N ARG A 86 11.47 -13.49 17.13
CA ARG A 86 11.04 -12.35 16.30
C ARG A 86 9.88 -11.62 16.95
N LEU A 87 9.86 -10.29 16.79
CA LEU A 87 8.73 -9.48 17.18
C LEU A 87 7.64 -9.63 16.11
N MET A 88 6.52 -10.26 16.46
CA MET A 88 5.34 -10.25 15.60
C MET A 88 4.73 -8.86 15.61
N CYS A 89 4.20 -8.42 14.47
CA CYS A 89 3.54 -7.16 14.30
C CYS A 89 2.05 -7.39 14.01
N ASP A 90 1.20 -6.60 14.66
CA ASP A 90 -0.23 -6.62 14.39
C ASP A 90 -0.56 -5.58 13.31
N THR A 91 -1.25 -5.99 12.24
CA THR A 91 -1.83 -5.06 11.28
C THR A 91 -2.91 -4.23 11.96
N LYS A 92 -2.74 -2.90 12.02
CA LYS A 92 -3.75 -1.97 12.56
C LYS A 92 -4.70 -1.48 11.49
N GLY A 93 -4.22 -1.35 10.26
CA GLY A 93 -5.04 -0.99 9.11
C GLY A 93 -4.22 -0.40 7.98
N PHE A 94 -4.92 0.11 6.98
CA PHE A 94 -4.32 0.68 5.78
C PHE A 94 -4.92 2.04 5.48
N MET A 95 -4.09 2.96 5.04
CA MET A 95 -4.52 4.25 4.50
C MET A 95 -4.28 4.25 3.00
N VAL A 96 -5.33 4.47 2.22
CA VAL A 96 -5.25 4.51 0.76
C VAL A 96 -5.47 5.92 0.28
N PHE A 97 -4.60 6.38 -0.61
CA PHE A 97 -4.70 7.69 -1.24
C PHE A 97 -4.73 7.51 -2.73
N ASN A 98 -5.83 7.94 -3.35
CA ASN A 98 -5.96 7.99 -4.79
C ASN A 98 -5.33 9.29 -5.31
N GLN A 99 -4.49 9.18 -6.33
CA GLN A 99 -4.01 10.34 -7.06
C GLN A 99 -5.02 10.73 -8.14
N ASP A 100 -5.80 11.78 -7.85
CA ASP A 100 -6.66 12.41 -8.86
C ASP A 100 -5.76 13.12 -9.88
N HIS A 101 -5.69 12.62 -11.11
CA HIS A 101 -4.84 13.17 -12.17
C HIS A 101 -5.23 14.61 -12.57
N GLY A 102 -6.47 15.05 -12.27
CA GLY A 102 -6.91 16.43 -12.47
C GLY A 102 -6.49 17.38 -11.34
N LYS A 103 -6.11 16.85 -10.18
CA LYS A 103 -5.67 17.62 -9.02
C LYS A 103 -4.18 17.38 -8.76
N LYS A 104 -3.47 18.41 -8.35
CA LYS A 104 -2.04 18.31 -8.04
C LYS A 104 -1.73 17.52 -6.75
N LEU A 105 -2.70 16.78 -6.20
CA LEU A 105 -2.68 16.28 -4.83
C LEU A 105 -3.45 14.97 -4.66
N CYS A 106 -2.87 14.04 -3.91
CA CYS A 106 -3.51 12.78 -3.56
C CYS A 106 -4.60 12.99 -2.51
N SER A 107 -5.74 12.30 -2.66
CA SER A 107 -6.88 12.37 -1.75
C SER A 107 -7.05 11.05 -1.02
N TYR A 108 -7.30 11.09 0.29
CA TYR A 108 -7.64 9.90 1.07
C TYR A 108 -8.94 9.27 0.55
N THR A 109 -8.98 7.93 0.48
CA THR A 109 -10.18 7.19 0.13
C THR A 109 -10.31 5.91 0.97
N GLN A 110 -11.56 5.52 1.23
CA GLN A 110 -11.94 4.21 1.79
C GLN A 110 -12.66 3.35 0.75
N ASP A 111 -12.69 3.82 -0.48
CA ASP A 111 -13.35 3.18 -1.60
C ASP A 111 -12.45 3.22 -2.83
N ILE A 112 -12.00 2.04 -3.25
CA ILE A 112 -11.28 1.79 -4.50
C ILE A 112 -12.14 0.99 -5.49
N GLY A 113 -13.44 0.84 -5.23
CA GLY A 113 -14.40 0.15 -6.08
C GLY A 113 -14.10 -1.35 -6.22
N ASP A 114 -14.12 -1.83 -7.46
CA ASP A 114 -13.87 -3.25 -7.80
C ASP A 114 -12.39 -3.66 -7.64
N LEU A 115 -11.51 -2.78 -7.18
CA LEU A 115 -10.07 -3.09 -7.11
C LEU A 115 -9.69 -3.87 -5.86
N CYS A 116 -8.67 -4.71 -6.00
CA CYS A 116 -7.91 -5.31 -4.91
C CYS A 116 -6.43 -4.94 -5.05
N ILE A 117 -5.83 -4.44 -3.98
CA ILE A 117 -4.40 -4.12 -3.94
C ILE A 117 -3.67 -5.21 -3.17
N PHE A 118 -2.57 -5.72 -3.72
CA PHE A 118 -1.74 -6.75 -3.10
C PHE A 118 -0.41 -6.15 -2.65
N LEU A 119 -0.12 -6.26 -1.36
CA LEU A 119 1.08 -5.76 -0.71
C LEU A 119 1.86 -6.91 -0.09
N GLY A 120 3.18 -6.85 -0.22
CA GLY A 120 4.08 -7.84 0.32
C GLY A 120 5.53 -7.42 0.19
N LYS A 121 6.45 -8.37 0.37
CA LYS A 121 7.89 -8.16 0.20
C LYS A 121 8.30 -7.96 -1.26
N ASN A 122 7.54 -8.54 -2.19
CA ASN A 122 7.73 -8.38 -3.63
C ASN A 122 7.07 -7.10 -4.15
N GLU A 123 7.12 -6.91 -5.47
CA GLU A 123 6.39 -5.85 -6.15
C GLU A 123 4.89 -5.90 -5.80
N SER A 124 4.39 -4.78 -5.30
CA SER A 124 2.97 -4.57 -5.04
C SER A 124 2.22 -4.35 -6.36
N PHE A 125 1.04 -4.95 -6.50
CA PHE A 125 0.23 -4.84 -7.72
C PHE A 125 -1.25 -4.66 -7.37
N CYS A 126 -2.03 -4.30 -8.38
CA CYS A 126 -3.47 -4.08 -8.27
C CYS A 126 -4.20 -4.84 -9.37
N VAL A 127 -5.35 -5.42 -9.02
CA VAL A 127 -6.20 -6.19 -9.94
C VAL A 127 -7.66 -5.79 -9.77
N SER A 128 -8.48 -6.10 -10.78
CA SER A 128 -9.94 -6.05 -10.68
C SER A 128 -10.44 -7.34 -10.03
N ALA A 129 -11.22 -7.23 -8.95
CA ALA A 129 -11.84 -8.35 -8.26
C ALA A 129 -12.77 -9.13 -9.19
N THR A 130 -13.50 -8.44 -10.08
CA THR A 130 -14.36 -9.06 -11.09
C THR A 130 -13.61 -10.03 -12.01
N LYS A 131 -12.31 -9.81 -12.28
CA LYS A 131 -11.49 -10.74 -13.07
C LYS A 131 -11.08 -12.02 -12.31
N TYR A 132 -11.13 -12.01 -10.98
CA TYR A 132 -10.61 -13.09 -10.14
C TYR A 132 -11.66 -13.50 -9.08
N PRO A 133 -12.54 -14.48 -9.41
CA PRO A 133 -13.58 -14.93 -8.49
C PRO A 133 -13.01 -15.36 -7.14
N GLY A 134 -13.62 -14.87 -6.05
CA GLY A 134 -13.20 -15.13 -4.67
C GLY A 134 -12.38 -14.00 -4.03
N LEU A 135 -11.96 -12.99 -4.79
CA LEU A 135 -11.45 -11.75 -4.23
C LEU A 135 -12.59 -10.89 -3.65
N ASN A 136 -12.30 -10.22 -2.54
CA ASN A 136 -13.17 -9.22 -1.96
C ASN A 136 -12.82 -7.86 -2.58
N PRO A 137 -13.75 -7.21 -3.30
CA PRO A 137 -13.51 -5.87 -3.84
C PRO A 137 -13.28 -4.87 -2.70
N ASN A 138 -12.79 -3.69 -3.05
CA ASN A 138 -12.49 -2.63 -2.10
C ASN A 138 -11.58 -3.06 -0.93
N SER A 139 -10.58 -3.89 -1.21
CA SER A 139 -9.74 -4.51 -0.18
C SER A 139 -8.24 -4.44 -0.48
N VAL A 140 -7.44 -4.40 0.57
CA VAL A 140 -5.98 -4.51 0.52
C VAL A 140 -5.56 -5.86 1.07
N TYR A 141 -5.05 -6.72 0.20
CA TYR A 141 -4.43 -8.00 0.55
C TYR A 141 -2.99 -7.77 0.98
N PHE A 142 -2.57 -8.40 2.07
CA PHE A 142 -1.25 -8.19 2.64
C PHE A 142 -0.61 -9.50 3.04
N GLU A 143 0.69 -9.61 2.82
CA GLU A 143 1.54 -10.65 3.41
C GLU A 143 2.76 -10.02 4.07
N GLY A 144 3.23 -10.60 5.17
CA GLY A 144 4.51 -10.28 5.75
C GLY A 144 5.00 -11.35 6.72
N SER A 145 6.32 -11.52 6.80
CA SER A 145 6.94 -12.53 7.67
C SER A 145 6.67 -12.31 9.16
N GLU A 146 6.36 -11.07 9.56
CA GLU A 146 6.07 -10.68 10.94
C GLU A 146 4.60 -10.34 11.16
N THR A 147 3.78 -10.25 10.10
CA THR A 147 2.37 -9.83 10.14
C THR A 147 1.39 -10.90 9.68
N GLY A 148 1.86 -12.01 9.11
CA GLY A 148 1.03 -13.07 8.60
C GLY A 148 0.46 -12.75 7.20
N PHE A 149 -0.69 -13.33 6.88
CA PHE A 149 -1.34 -13.19 5.58
C PHE A 149 -2.86 -13.02 5.76
N GLY A 150 -3.42 -11.99 5.12
CA GLY A 150 -4.83 -11.64 5.21
C GLY A 150 -5.24 -10.55 4.22
N PHE A 151 -6.43 -9.98 4.45
CA PHE A 151 -6.88 -8.80 3.73
C PHE A 151 -7.56 -7.80 4.68
N TYR A 152 -7.57 -6.55 4.27
CA TYR A 152 -8.23 -5.45 4.97
C TYR A 152 -9.33 -4.88 4.09
N GLU A 153 -10.55 -4.86 4.62
CA GLU A 153 -11.70 -4.26 3.96
C GLU A 153 -11.76 -2.76 4.29
N LEU A 154 -11.67 -1.90 3.27
CA LEU A 154 -11.51 -0.45 3.44
C LEU A 154 -12.77 0.25 3.94
N SER A 155 -13.95 -0.27 3.58
CA SER A 155 -15.26 0.29 3.95
C SER A 155 -15.55 0.13 5.45
N SER A 156 -15.25 -1.05 5.99
CA SER A 156 -15.52 -1.45 7.38
C SER A 156 -14.33 -1.24 8.32
N ASN A 157 -13.14 -1.00 7.77
CA ASN A 157 -11.88 -0.90 8.51
C ASN A 157 -11.55 -2.17 9.32
N THR A 158 -11.82 -3.34 8.75
CA THR A 158 -11.60 -4.63 9.42
C THR A 158 -10.47 -5.41 8.77
N VAL A 159 -9.63 -6.01 9.61
CA VAL A 159 -8.62 -7.00 9.22
C VAL A 159 -9.26 -8.38 9.24
N HIS A 160 -9.07 -9.12 8.16
CA HIS A 160 -9.49 -10.51 8.00
C HIS A 160 -8.25 -11.37 7.80
N ASP A 161 -7.89 -12.11 8.84
CA ASP A 161 -6.78 -13.06 8.76
C ASP A 161 -7.20 -14.25 7.89
N LEU A 162 -6.39 -14.55 6.87
CA LEU A 162 -6.59 -15.72 6.02
C LEU A 162 -5.83 -16.94 6.55
N THR A 163 -5.07 -16.77 7.63
CA THR A 163 -4.35 -17.86 8.30
C THR A 163 -4.64 -17.87 9.79
N HIS A 164 -5.28 -18.95 10.26
CA HIS A 164 -5.18 -19.39 11.66
C HIS A 164 -3.99 -20.35 11.88
N LEU A 165 -3.35 -20.83 10.80
CA LEU A 165 -2.44 -21.97 10.80
C LEU A 165 -1.37 -21.81 9.69
N ALA A 166 -0.25 -21.20 10.02
CA ALA A 166 1.02 -21.57 9.39
C ALA A 166 2.16 -21.10 10.30
N PRO A 167 2.56 -21.93 11.29
CA PRO A 167 3.63 -21.56 12.20
C PRO A 167 4.99 -21.39 11.52
N PHE A 168 5.16 -21.75 10.23
CA PHE A 168 6.48 -21.76 9.60
C PHE A 168 6.53 -21.43 8.10
N SER A 169 5.61 -20.65 7.55
CA SER A 169 5.82 -20.14 6.19
C SER A 169 6.49 -18.78 6.26
N ALA A 170 7.77 -18.80 6.63
CA ALA A 170 8.63 -17.68 6.32
C ALA A 170 8.60 -17.50 4.79
N PHE A 171 8.17 -16.33 4.33
CA PHE A 171 8.16 -15.92 2.92
C PHE A 171 6.97 -16.41 2.08
N TYR A 172 5.76 -16.02 2.48
CA TYR A 172 4.71 -15.82 1.46
C TYR A 172 5.18 -14.73 0.51
N LEU A 173 4.89 -14.89 -0.78
CA LEU A 173 5.15 -13.87 -1.77
C LEU A 173 3.98 -13.83 -2.72
N TRP A 174 3.45 -12.65 -2.94
CA TRP A 174 2.50 -12.45 -4.01
C TRP A 174 3.19 -12.51 -5.36
N LEU A 175 2.55 -13.18 -6.29
CA LEU A 175 2.90 -13.16 -7.70
C LEU A 175 1.77 -12.46 -8.43
N ALA A 176 2.11 -11.38 -9.14
CA ALA A 176 1.16 -10.74 -10.02
C ALA A 176 0.69 -11.76 -11.08
N PRO A 177 -0.61 -11.82 -11.39
CA PRO A 177 -1.08 -12.66 -12.47
C PRO A 177 -0.43 -12.24 -13.79
N LEU A 178 -0.06 -13.23 -14.62
CA LEU A 178 0.47 -12.96 -15.95
C LEU A 178 -0.65 -12.36 -16.82
N GLU A 179 -0.36 -11.24 -17.47
CA GLU A 179 -1.26 -10.60 -18.46
C GLU A 179 -1.35 -11.41 -19.76
#